data_AF-A0A4Q3L0Z3-F1
#
_entry.id   AF-A0A4Q3L0Z3-F1
#
_cell.length_a   1.000
_cell.length_b   1.000
_cell.length_c   1.000
_cell.angle_alpha   90.00
_cell.angle_beta   90.00
_cell.angle_gamma   90.00
#
_symmetry.space_group_name_H-M   'P 1'
#
loop_
_entity.id
_entity.type
_entity.pdbx_description
1 polymer ?
#
loop_
_entity_poly.entity_id
_entity_poly.type
_entity_poly.pdbx_seq_one_letter_code
_entity_poly.pdbx_strand_id
1 'polypeptide(L)'
;MSLSRNIIANKASWAIGRTRARVISFVAQGEVVMLAWPIASAMLGETIMGLVDTKLVGNLGAAALGGVGVAGSLLHLSYVTVLGLMRGVKVCTAYAVGRGQPYHGIRYAQMGMVLGIGCGALCAVGFQYAAPALKAVQIGPDLIAPAIDFLKARSWGLPATFGLIALIEHRQGVGDVRTPMLVGLVGNVINAFLAYGLIYGHFGLPALGVKGAGYGTSIVEFLQLSALGVLLWRSSRQQKKAPAAMPELHWRLALRELLMVGMPTALHFGFETTAFVAFTAILG
;
A
#
# COMPACT_ATOMS: atom_id res chain seq x y z
N MET A 1 8.09 -64.47 16.48
CA MET A 1 8.79 -63.96 15.27
C MET A 1 8.05 -62.81 14.55
N SER A 2 7.09 -62.11 15.20
CA SER A 2 6.27 -61.07 14.56
C SER A 2 6.60 -59.62 14.95
N LEU A 3 7.41 -59.40 16.01
CA LEU A 3 7.70 -58.06 16.54
C LEU A 3 8.82 -57.30 15.79
N SER A 4 9.73 -57.98 15.07
CA SER A 4 10.84 -57.30 14.38
C SER A 4 10.44 -56.67 13.04
N ARG A 5 9.37 -57.16 12.39
CA ARG A 5 8.89 -56.60 11.10
C ARG A 5 8.25 -55.22 11.24
N ASN A 6 7.60 -54.93 12.38
CA ASN A 6 6.93 -53.64 12.61
C ASN A 6 7.90 -52.48 12.86
N ILE A 7 9.08 -52.76 13.42
CA ILE A 7 10.09 -51.72 13.71
C ILE A 7 10.80 -51.26 12.42
N ILE A 8 10.98 -52.17 11.46
CA ILE A 8 11.63 -51.88 10.16
C ILE A 8 10.69 -51.06 9.26
N ALA A 9 9.38 -51.38 9.25
CA ALA A 9 8.39 -50.60 8.50
C ALA A 9 8.22 -49.17 9.03
N ASN A 10 8.31 -48.97 10.36
CA ASN A 10 8.20 -47.66 10.98
C ASN A 10 9.46 -46.80 10.75
N LYS A 11 10.67 -47.40 10.73
CA LYS A 11 11.91 -46.68 10.36
C LYS A 11 11.89 -46.19 8.90
N ALA A 12 11.31 -46.96 7.98
CA ALA A 12 11.19 -46.57 6.58
C ALA A 12 10.23 -45.37 6.38
N SER A 13 9.08 -45.34 7.08
CA SER A 13 8.14 -44.20 6.99
C SER A 13 8.73 -42.92 7.59
N TRP A 14 9.50 -43.03 8.68
CA TRP A 14 10.22 -41.92 9.31
C TRP A 14 11.38 -41.37 8.45
N ALA A 15 12.05 -42.22 7.68
CA ALA A 15 13.10 -41.79 6.75
C ALA A 15 12.49 -41.06 5.54
N ILE A 16 11.41 -41.59 4.95
CA ILE A 16 10.71 -40.98 3.82
C ILE A 16 10.09 -39.61 4.19
N GLY A 17 9.56 -39.47 5.42
CA GLY A 17 9.06 -38.20 5.94
C GLY A 17 10.14 -37.13 6.10
N ARG A 18 11.35 -37.50 6.55
CA ARG A 18 12.50 -36.59 6.66
C ARG A 18 13.05 -36.16 5.30
N THR A 19 13.06 -37.05 4.31
CA THR A 19 13.52 -36.70 2.95
C THR A 19 12.51 -35.78 2.26
N ARG A 20 11.20 -36.02 2.40
CA ARG A 20 10.17 -35.08 1.92
C ARG A 20 10.28 -33.72 2.60
N ALA A 21 10.47 -33.66 3.92
CA ALA A 21 10.63 -32.40 4.63
C ALA A 21 11.88 -31.63 4.18
N ARG A 22 13.01 -32.31 3.92
CA ARG A 22 14.23 -31.68 3.38
C ARG A 22 14.04 -31.16 1.96
N VAL A 23 13.42 -31.92 1.07
CA VAL A 23 13.17 -31.49 -0.32
C VAL A 23 12.20 -30.30 -0.35
N ILE A 24 11.14 -30.31 0.46
CA ILE A 24 10.22 -29.17 0.61
C ILE A 24 10.97 -27.95 1.17
N SER A 25 11.84 -28.12 2.17
CA SER A 25 12.63 -27.01 2.71
C SER A 25 13.65 -26.43 1.72
N PHE A 26 14.22 -27.25 0.83
CA PHE A 26 15.23 -26.83 -0.14
C PHE A 26 14.58 -26.16 -1.37
N VAL A 27 13.45 -26.68 -1.84
CA VAL A 27 12.63 -26.03 -2.89
C VAL A 27 12.04 -24.71 -2.37
N ALA A 28 11.58 -24.68 -1.11
CA ALA A 28 11.13 -23.45 -0.46
C ALA A 28 12.24 -22.39 -0.34
N GLN A 29 13.50 -22.78 -0.10
CA GLN A 29 14.62 -21.84 -0.06
C GLN A 29 14.88 -21.17 -1.42
N GLY A 30 14.80 -21.92 -2.53
CA GLY A 30 14.95 -21.37 -3.88
C GLY A 30 13.83 -20.40 -4.26
N GLU A 31 12.58 -20.74 -3.94
CA GLU A 31 11.43 -19.85 -4.15
C GLU A 31 11.48 -18.60 -3.26
N VAL A 32 11.91 -18.73 -2.00
CA VAL A 32 12.09 -17.60 -1.08
C VAL A 32 13.16 -16.65 -1.60
N VAL A 33 14.29 -17.13 -2.12
CA VAL A 33 15.33 -16.26 -2.70
C VAL A 33 14.86 -15.61 -4.01
N MET A 34 14.15 -16.34 -4.87
CA MET A 34 13.55 -15.79 -6.10
C MET A 34 12.44 -14.77 -5.85
N LEU A 35 11.75 -14.82 -4.69
CA LEU A 35 10.83 -13.77 -4.26
C LEU A 35 11.54 -12.63 -3.52
N ALA A 36 12.52 -12.95 -2.68
CA ALA A 36 13.21 -11.98 -1.83
C ALA A 36 14.02 -10.98 -2.67
N TRP A 37 14.70 -11.43 -3.73
CA TRP A 37 15.46 -10.53 -4.60
C TRP A 37 14.60 -9.43 -5.24
N PRO A 38 13.48 -9.74 -5.93
CA PRO A 38 12.59 -8.71 -6.46
C PRO A 38 12.02 -7.81 -5.39
N ILE A 39 11.58 -8.34 -4.24
CA ILE A 39 11.04 -7.54 -3.14
C ILE A 39 12.10 -6.58 -2.60
N ALA A 40 13.33 -7.06 -2.36
CA ALA A 40 14.44 -6.24 -1.92
C ALA A 40 14.78 -5.15 -2.94
N SER A 41 14.80 -5.48 -4.24
CA SER A 41 15.03 -4.50 -5.29
C SER A 41 13.94 -3.42 -5.34
N ALA A 42 12.69 -3.78 -5.05
CA ALA A 42 11.59 -2.84 -4.97
C ALA A 42 11.69 -1.92 -3.75
N MET A 43 12.04 -2.45 -2.57
CA MET A 43 12.27 -1.65 -1.37
C MET A 43 13.45 -0.69 -1.53
N LEU A 44 14.54 -1.15 -2.18
CA LEU A 44 15.68 -0.30 -2.53
C LEU A 44 15.26 0.79 -3.52
N GLY A 45 14.46 0.45 -4.54
CA GLY A 45 13.92 1.40 -5.50
C GLY A 45 13.06 2.48 -4.83
N GLU A 46 12.18 2.09 -3.92
CA GLU A 46 11.35 3.01 -3.13
C GLU A 46 12.19 3.91 -2.21
N THR A 47 13.24 3.37 -1.60
CA THR A 47 14.17 4.16 -0.78
C THR A 47 14.94 5.19 -1.61
N ILE A 48 15.47 4.78 -2.77
CA ILE A 48 16.18 5.68 -3.71
C ILE A 48 15.22 6.76 -4.21
N MET A 49 13.99 6.40 -4.53
CA MET A 49 12.93 7.30 -4.94
C MET A 49 12.67 8.38 -3.89
N GLY A 50 12.52 7.99 -2.63
CA GLY A 50 12.35 8.92 -1.52
C GLY A 50 13.52 9.90 -1.37
N LEU A 51 14.76 9.44 -1.59
CA LEU A 51 15.95 10.30 -1.58
C LEU A 51 15.94 11.30 -2.75
N VAL A 52 15.52 10.86 -3.94
CA VAL A 52 15.39 11.73 -5.11
C VAL A 52 14.34 12.82 -4.85
N ASP A 53 13.15 12.46 -4.37
CA ASP A 53 12.08 13.41 -4.06
C ASP A 53 12.53 14.42 -3.00
N THR A 54 13.20 13.94 -1.94
CA THR A 54 13.80 14.78 -0.89
C THR A 54 14.82 15.76 -1.48
N LYS A 55 15.68 15.29 -2.39
CA LYS A 55 16.69 16.13 -3.05
C LYS A 55 16.06 17.17 -3.98
N LEU A 56 15.05 16.79 -4.75
CA LEU A 56 14.33 17.67 -5.67
C LEU A 56 13.65 18.83 -4.92
N VAL A 57 12.96 18.50 -3.82
CA VAL A 57 12.33 19.50 -2.95
C VAL A 57 13.38 20.29 -2.17
N GLY A 58 14.47 19.65 -1.72
CA GLY A 58 15.58 20.30 -1.02
C GLY A 58 16.25 21.40 -1.83
N ASN A 59 16.37 21.23 -3.15
CA ASN A 59 16.89 22.25 -4.07
C ASN A 59 16.00 23.51 -4.15
N LEU A 60 14.74 23.46 -3.74
CA LEU A 60 13.86 24.64 -3.66
C LEU A 60 14.14 25.50 -2.42
N GLY A 61 14.92 24.99 -1.46
CA GLY A 61 15.31 25.69 -0.24
C GLY A 61 14.89 24.97 1.05
N ALA A 62 15.56 25.30 2.15
CA ALA A 62 15.34 24.66 3.45
C ALA A 62 13.90 24.82 3.98
N ALA A 63 13.27 25.99 3.73
CA ALA A 63 11.87 26.23 4.11
C ALA A 63 10.88 25.34 3.34
N ALA A 64 11.14 25.09 2.05
CA ALA A 64 10.33 24.17 1.25
C ALA A 64 10.46 22.73 1.75
N LEU A 65 11.69 22.28 2.01
CA LEU A 65 11.96 20.93 2.52
C LEU A 65 11.34 20.71 3.90
N GLY A 66 11.51 21.66 4.82
CA GLY A 66 10.92 21.57 6.15
C GLY A 66 9.39 21.57 6.13
N GLY A 67 8.78 22.40 5.27
CA GLY A 67 7.32 22.44 5.10
C GLY A 67 6.76 21.13 4.53
N VAL A 68 7.44 20.55 3.53
CA VAL A 68 7.08 19.22 2.99
C VAL A 68 7.28 18.12 4.02
N GLY A 69 8.32 18.19 4.86
CA GLY A 69 8.53 17.25 5.96
C GLY A 69 7.37 17.25 6.96
N VAL A 70 6.93 18.44 7.41
CA VAL A 70 5.77 18.57 8.31
C VAL A 70 4.49 18.03 7.67
N ALA A 71 4.21 18.41 6.43
CA ALA A 71 3.04 17.91 5.71
C ALA A 71 3.12 16.39 5.49
N GLY A 72 4.33 15.88 5.21
CA GLY A 72 4.64 14.46 5.05
C GLY A 72 4.31 13.64 6.30
N SER A 73 4.64 14.14 7.50
CA SER A 73 4.31 13.46 8.76
C SER A 73 2.81 13.32 8.98
N LEU A 74 2.02 14.36 8.68
CA LEU A 74 0.55 14.32 8.78
C LEU A 74 -0.06 13.34 7.76
N LEU A 75 0.47 13.34 6.54
CA LEU A 75 0.07 12.40 5.50
C LEU A 75 0.42 10.96 5.88
N HIS A 76 1.59 10.74 6.48
CA HIS A 76 2.06 9.44 6.94
C HIS A 76 1.13 8.87 8.03
N LEU A 77 0.72 9.69 9.01
CA LEU A 77 -0.24 9.29 10.03
C LEU A 77 -1.57 8.80 9.42
N SER A 78 -2.07 9.53 8.43
CA SER A 78 -3.28 9.14 7.70
C SER A 78 -3.09 7.85 6.90
N TYR A 79 -1.94 7.74 6.23
CA TYR A 79 -1.57 6.57 5.43
C TYR A 79 -1.52 5.29 6.29
N VAL A 80 -0.83 5.32 7.43
CA VAL A 80 -0.67 4.16 8.31
C VAL A 80 -2.01 3.71 8.90
N THR A 81 -2.87 4.67 9.26
CA THR A 81 -4.22 4.38 9.76
C THR A 81 -5.06 3.65 8.71
N VAL A 82 -5.08 4.14 7.47
CA VAL A 82 -5.85 3.52 6.38
C VAL A 82 -5.20 2.21 5.91
N LEU A 83 -3.88 2.10 5.93
CA LEU A 83 -3.16 0.86 5.66
C LEU A 83 -3.61 -0.26 6.61
N GLY A 84 -3.78 0.04 7.89
CA GLY A 84 -4.32 -0.91 8.87
C GLY A 84 -5.72 -1.41 8.49
N LEU A 85 -6.58 -0.50 8.01
CA LEU A 85 -7.92 -0.85 7.53
C LEU A 85 -7.87 -1.72 6.27
N MET A 86 -7.00 -1.38 5.31
CA MET A 86 -6.82 -2.11 4.06
C MET A 86 -6.20 -3.50 4.26
N ARG A 87 -5.45 -3.72 5.35
CA ARG A 87 -4.95 -5.05 5.74
C ARG A 87 -6.08 -6.07 5.92
N GLY A 88 -7.29 -5.61 6.28
CA GLY A 88 -8.49 -6.44 6.28
C GLY A 88 -8.82 -7.04 4.90
N VAL A 89 -8.58 -6.29 3.81
CA VAL A 89 -8.75 -6.76 2.43
C VAL A 89 -7.81 -7.92 2.14
N LYS A 90 -6.54 -7.82 2.55
CA LYS A 90 -5.54 -8.88 2.38
C LYS A 90 -5.97 -10.16 3.10
N VAL A 91 -6.37 -10.05 4.37
CA VAL A 91 -6.80 -11.18 5.19
C VAL A 91 -8.05 -11.86 4.60
N CYS A 92 -9.12 -11.11 4.34
CA CYS A 92 -10.35 -11.64 3.76
C CYS A 92 -10.11 -12.26 2.37
N THR A 93 -9.28 -11.63 1.54
CA THR A 93 -8.90 -12.18 0.23
C THR A 93 -8.13 -13.49 0.38
N ALA A 94 -7.14 -13.55 1.26
CA ALA A 94 -6.34 -14.74 1.48
C ALA A 94 -7.20 -15.92 1.98
N TYR A 95 -8.13 -15.66 2.90
CA TYR A 95 -9.10 -16.68 3.34
C TYR A 95 -10.01 -17.15 2.21
N ALA A 96 -10.52 -16.25 1.38
CA ALA A 96 -11.38 -16.60 0.25
C ALA A 96 -10.64 -17.46 -0.78
N VAL A 97 -9.39 -17.10 -1.12
CA VAL A 97 -8.54 -17.86 -2.04
C VAL A 97 -8.18 -19.22 -1.44
N GLY A 98 -7.84 -19.29 -0.15
CA GLY A 98 -7.57 -20.54 0.55
C GLY A 98 -8.75 -21.50 0.63
N ARG A 99 -9.99 -20.99 0.57
CA ARG A 99 -11.23 -21.79 0.47
C ARG A 99 -11.61 -22.17 -0.97
N GLY A 100 -10.78 -21.86 -1.96
CA GLY A 100 -11.08 -22.10 -3.37
C GLY A 100 -12.16 -21.17 -3.93
N GLN A 101 -12.37 -20.00 -3.33
CA GLN A 101 -13.40 -19.02 -3.71
C GLN A 101 -12.78 -17.69 -4.21
N PRO A 102 -11.96 -17.70 -5.29
CA PRO A 102 -11.28 -16.50 -5.78
C PRO A 102 -12.25 -15.37 -6.19
N TYR A 103 -13.49 -15.71 -6.57
CA TYR A 103 -14.54 -14.73 -6.87
C TYR A 103 -14.88 -13.84 -5.65
N HIS A 104 -14.92 -14.41 -4.45
CA HIS A 104 -15.16 -13.66 -3.22
C HIS A 104 -14.00 -12.69 -2.94
N GLY A 105 -12.76 -13.12 -3.23
CA GLY A 105 -11.57 -12.26 -3.18
C GLY A 105 -11.71 -10.98 -4.00
N ILE A 106 -12.24 -11.09 -5.22
CA ILE A 106 -12.48 -9.92 -6.10
C ILE A 106 -13.54 -8.98 -5.52
N ARG A 107 -14.58 -9.52 -4.87
CA ARG A 107 -15.61 -8.72 -4.19
C ARG A 107 -15.03 -7.95 -3.00
N TYR A 108 -14.16 -8.56 -2.19
CA TYR A 108 -13.44 -7.84 -1.14
C TYR A 108 -12.54 -6.74 -1.72
N ALA A 109 -11.87 -6.96 -2.85
CA ALA A 109 -11.07 -5.94 -3.52
C ALA A 109 -11.92 -4.74 -3.97
N GLN A 110 -13.09 -4.99 -4.56
CA GLN A 110 -14.02 -3.93 -4.99
C GLN A 110 -14.51 -3.11 -3.80
N MET A 111 -14.92 -3.77 -2.71
CA MET A 111 -15.38 -3.09 -1.50
C MET A 111 -14.23 -2.34 -0.81
N GLY A 112 -13.04 -2.95 -0.76
CA GLY A 112 -11.83 -2.31 -0.25
C GLY A 112 -11.46 -1.07 -1.04
N MET A 113 -11.56 -1.11 -2.37
CA MET A 113 -11.30 0.04 -3.24
C MET A 113 -12.30 1.17 -2.99
N VAL A 114 -13.60 0.85 -2.89
CA VAL A 114 -14.65 1.84 -2.57
C VAL A 114 -14.43 2.45 -1.18
N LEU A 115 -14.10 1.61 -0.19
CA LEU A 115 -13.81 2.05 1.17
C LEU A 115 -12.55 2.93 1.20
N GLY A 116 -11.48 2.52 0.53
CA GLY A 116 -10.23 3.26 0.43
C GLY A 116 -10.42 4.62 -0.25
N ILE A 117 -11.11 4.68 -1.39
CA ILE A 117 -11.45 5.94 -2.07
C ILE A 117 -12.31 6.82 -1.16
N GLY A 118 -13.29 6.25 -0.45
CA GLY A 118 -14.13 6.97 0.51
C GLY A 118 -13.32 7.58 1.65
N CYS A 119 -12.46 6.79 2.30
CA CYS A 119 -11.53 7.27 3.33
C CYS A 119 -10.59 8.34 2.77
N GLY A 120 -10.10 8.16 1.55
CA GLY A 120 -9.17 9.10 0.91
C GLY A 120 -9.85 10.42 0.57
N ALA A 121 -11.12 10.39 0.14
CA ALA A 121 -11.92 11.58 -0.07
C ALA A 121 -12.20 12.32 1.24
N LEU A 122 -12.51 11.61 2.33
CA LEU A 122 -12.67 12.20 3.66
C LEU A 122 -11.38 12.87 4.15
N CYS A 123 -10.24 12.20 4.02
CA CYS A 123 -8.94 12.78 4.35
C CYS A 123 -8.61 13.98 3.45
N ALA A 124 -8.91 13.90 2.15
CA ALA A 124 -8.67 14.98 1.20
C ALA A 124 -9.43 16.25 1.58
N VAL A 125 -10.71 16.11 1.94
CA VAL A 125 -11.54 17.21 2.45
C VAL A 125 -10.96 17.75 3.75
N GLY A 126 -10.63 16.87 4.70
CA GLY A 126 -10.02 17.29 5.98
C GLY A 126 -8.74 18.10 5.78
N PHE A 127 -7.87 17.69 4.87
CA PHE A 127 -6.61 18.37 4.59
C PHE A 127 -6.76 19.67 3.79
N GLN A 128 -7.79 19.83 2.97
CA GLN A 128 -8.10 21.12 2.35
C GLN A 128 -8.42 22.19 3.40
N TYR A 129 -9.05 21.79 4.51
CA TYR A 129 -9.38 22.65 5.64
C TYR A 129 -8.34 22.61 6.77
N ALA A 130 -7.20 21.92 6.61
CA ALA A 130 -6.19 21.80 7.66
C ALA A 130 -5.29 23.05 7.82
N ALA A 131 -5.46 24.07 6.97
CA ALA A 131 -4.69 25.32 7.04
C ALA A 131 -4.73 26.02 8.42
N PRO A 132 -5.85 26.09 9.15
CA PRO A 132 -5.89 26.65 10.50
C PRO A 132 -5.19 25.75 11.52
N ALA A 133 -5.30 24.43 11.38
CA ALA A 133 -4.64 23.46 12.27
C ALA A 133 -3.12 23.56 12.15
N LEU A 134 -2.60 23.67 10.93
CA LEU A 134 -1.17 23.90 10.66
C LEU A 134 -0.64 25.22 11.21
N LYS A 135 -1.48 26.26 11.29
CA LYS A 135 -1.13 27.54 11.92
C LYS A 135 -1.16 27.50 13.45
N ALA A 136 -1.93 26.57 14.02
CA ALA A 136 -2.01 26.36 15.46
C ALA A 136 -0.81 25.56 16.01
N VAL A 137 -0.24 24.67 15.19
CA VAL A 137 1.07 24.07 15.47
C VAL A 137 2.09 25.19 15.27
N GLN A 138 2.80 25.61 16.33
CA GLN A 138 3.77 26.72 16.34
C GLN A 138 5.03 26.45 15.49
N ILE A 139 4.84 26.14 14.22
CA ILE A 139 5.89 25.94 13.23
C ILE A 139 6.38 27.32 12.78
N GLY A 140 7.66 27.43 12.42
CA GLY A 140 8.21 28.67 11.88
C GLY A 140 7.36 29.22 10.73
N PRO A 141 7.06 30.53 10.69
CA PRO A 141 6.09 31.13 9.78
C PRO A 141 6.42 30.87 8.29
N ASP A 142 7.70 30.74 7.97
CA ASP A 142 8.20 30.49 6.61
C ASP A 142 7.91 29.07 6.09
N LEU A 143 7.62 28.11 6.98
CA LEU A 143 7.35 26.71 6.64
C LEU A 143 5.86 26.44 6.39
N ILE A 144 4.98 27.30 6.92
CA ILE A 144 3.52 27.10 6.89
C ILE A 144 3.00 27.15 5.45
N ALA A 145 3.46 28.11 4.65
CA ALA A 145 2.99 28.27 3.27
C ALA A 145 3.39 27.05 2.38
N PRO A 146 4.67 26.62 2.35
CA PRO A 146 5.05 25.40 1.63
C PRO A 146 4.31 24.14 2.12
N ALA A 147 4.09 24.00 3.43
CA ALA A 147 3.37 22.87 4.00
C ALA A 147 1.90 22.81 3.54
N ILE A 148 1.18 23.95 3.58
CA ILE A 148 -0.20 24.04 3.12
C ILE A 148 -0.29 23.76 1.62
N ASP A 149 0.63 24.35 0.84
CA ASP A 149 0.64 24.19 -0.61
C ASP A 149 0.91 22.73 -1.02
N PHE A 150 1.86 22.06 -0.37
CA PHE A 150 2.10 20.64 -0.57
C PHE A 150 0.90 19.79 -0.16
N LEU A 151 0.34 20.05 1.03
CA LEU A 151 -0.76 19.27 1.58
C LEU A 151 -2.02 19.38 0.72
N LYS A 152 -2.32 20.58 0.20
CA LYS A 152 -3.43 20.81 -0.73
C LYS A 152 -3.21 20.18 -2.10
N ALA A 153 -1.99 20.19 -2.62
CA ALA A 153 -1.69 19.51 -3.88
C ALA A 153 -1.82 17.99 -3.72
N ARG A 154 -1.28 17.47 -2.62
CA ARG A 154 -1.29 16.03 -2.31
C ARG A 154 -2.66 15.49 -1.93
N SER A 155 -3.53 16.33 -1.37
CA SER A 155 -4.86 15.89 -0.94
C SER A 155 -5.72 15.37 -2.09
N TRP A 156 -5.54 15.90 -3.30
CA TRP A 156 -6.19 15.39 -4.51
C TRP A 156 -5.80 13.95 -4.86
N GLY A 157 -4.60 13.51 -4.47
CA GLY A 157 -4.11 12.14 -4.70
C GLY A 157 -4.57 11.12 -3.66
N LEU A 158 -4.96 11.54 -2.45
CA LEU A 158 -5.34 10.63 -1.35
C LEU A 158 -6.42 9.59 -1.71
N PRO A 159 -7.50 9.95 -2.43
CA PRO A 159 -8.48 8.95 -2.89
C PRO A 159 -7.83 7.87 -3.76
N ALA A 160 -6.89 8.26 -4.62
CA ALA A 160 -6.15 7.34 -5.47
C ALA A 160 -5.18 6.48 -4.65
N THR A 161 -4.43 7.07 -3.73
CA THR A 161 -3.50 6.37 -2.84
C THR A 161 -4.20 5.25 -2.08
N PHE A 162 -5.31 5.56 -1.42
CA PHE A 162 -5.97 4.59 -0.54
C PHE A 162 -6.75 3.54 -1.33
N GLY A 163 -7.33 3.92 -2.48
CA GLY A 163 -7.86 2.94 -3.43
C GLY A 163 -6.78 1.99 -3.95
N LEU A 164 -5.59 2.51 -4.23
CA LEU A 164 -4.44 1.75 -4.72
C LEU A 164 -3.97 0.74 -3.67
N ILE A 165 -3.82 1.17 -2.41
CA ILE A 165 -3.45 0.27 -1.30
C ILE A 165 -4.42 -0.90 -1.21
N ALA A 166 -5.74 -0.67 -1.34
CA ALA A 166 -6.73 -1.75 -1.32
C ALA A 166 -6.46 -2.83 -2.38
N LEU A 167 -6.07 -2.41 -3.59
CA LEU A 167 -5.76 -3.32 -4.69
C LEU A 167 -4.42 -4.03 -4.48
N ILE A 168 -3.43 -3.34 -3.93
CA ILE A 168 -2.13 -3.92 -3.56
C ILE A 168 -2.33 -4.99 -2.48
N GLU A 169 -3.09 -4.71 -1.43
CA GLU A 169 -3.42 -5.65 -0.35
C GLU A 169 -4.21 -6.85 -0.86
N HIS A 170 -5.16 -6.64 -1.78
CA HIS A 170 -5.84 -7.73 -2.47
C HIS A 170 -4.86 -8.63 -3.23
N ARG A 171 -3.99 -8.05 -4.08
CA ARG A 171 -3.02 -8.80 -4.89
C ARG A 171 -2.07 -9.62 -4.02
N GLN A 172 -1.56 -9.02 -2.96
CA GLN A 172 -0.78 -9.74 -1.95
C GLN A 172 -1.58 -10.85 -1.27
N GLY A 173 -2.87 -10.63 -0.99
CA GLY A 173 -3.77 -11.64 -0.42
C GLY A 173 -4.03 -12.83 -1.35
N VAL A 174 -3.98 -12.63 -2.67
CA VAL A 174 -4.04 -13.72 -3.66
C VAL A 174 -2.69 -14.45 -3.81
N GLY A 175 -1.60 -13.89 -3.28
CA GLY A 175 -0.23 -14.39 -3.43
C GLY A 175 0.52 -13.82 -4.64
N ASP A 176 -0.08 -12.86 -5.37
CA ASP A 176 0.56 -12.17 -6.49
C ASP A 176 1.20 -10.86 -6.00
N VAL A 177 2.45 -10.96 -5.54
CA VAL A 177 3.24 -9.79 -5.12
C VAL A 177 3.97 -9.12 -6.28
N ARG A 178 4.14 -9.80 -7.42
CA ARG A 178 4.93 -9.31 -8.56
C ARG A 178 4.21 -8.21 -9.32
N THR A 179 2.90 -8.36 -9.54
CA THR A 179 2.09 -7.35 -10.23
C THR A 179 2.11 -5.98 -9.54
N PRO A 180 1.77 -5.85 -8.23
CA PRO A 180 1.80 -4.54 -7.57
C PRO A 180 3.21 -3.96 -7.51
N MET A 181 4.24 -4.80 -7.38
CA MET A 181 5.64 -4.37 -7.37
C MET A 181 6.09 -3.74 -8.70
N LEU A 182 5.75 -4.37 -9.84
CA LEU A 182 6.05 -3.83 -11.17
C LEU A 182 5.32 -2.50 -11.41
N VAL A 183 4.05 -2.40 -11.01
CA VAL A 183 3.27 -1.16 -11.10
C VAL A 183 3.87 -0.06 -10.21
N GLY A 184 4.34 -0.41 -9.02
CA GLY A 184 5.08 0.47 -8.12
C GLY A 184 6.35 1.00 -8.75
N LEU A 185 7.20 0.12 -9.28
CA LEU A 185 8.49 0.48 -9.88
C LEU A 185 8.33 1.35 -11.14
N VAL A 186 7.42 0.99 -12.04
CA VAL A 186 7.10 1.82 -13.21
C VAL A 186 6.52 3.17 -12.80
N GLY A 187 5.62 3.19 -11.81
CA GLY A 187 5.05 4.43 -11.32
C GLY A 187 6.10 5.32 -10.64
N ASN A 188 7.05 4.76 -9.89
CA ASN A 188 8.18 5.50 -9.33
C ASN A 188 9.01 6.17 -10.43
N VAL A 189 9.36 5.44 -11.49
CA VAL A 189 10.07 6.04 -12.64
C VAL A 189 9.26 7.20 -13.23
N ILE A 190 7.96 7.00 -13.49
CA ILE A 190 7.06 8.04 -14.01
C ILE A 190 6.96 9.24 -13.05
N ASN A 191 6.91 8.99 -11.73
CA ASN A 191 6.84 10.04 -10.71
C ASN A 191 8.12 10.87 -10.68
N ALA A 192 9.30 10.26 -10.85
CA ALA A 192 10.56 11.01 -10.88
C ALA A 192 10.60 11.99 -12.08
N PHE A 193 10.13 11.54 -13.25
CA PHE A 193 10.01 12.39 -14.44
C PHE A 193 8.99 13.52 -14.24
N LEU A 194 7.79 13.20 -13.71
CA LEU A 194 6.74 14.18 -13.45
C LEU A 194 7.16 15.19 -12.38
N ALA A 195 7.75 14.73 -11.27
CA ALA A 195 8.24 15.58 -10.21
C ALA A 195 9.31 16.54 -10.73
N TYR A 196 10.32 16.04 -11.45
CA TYR A 196 11.34 16.90 -12.07
C TYR A 196 10.71 17.93 -13.03
N GLY A 197 9.78 17.51 -13.89
CA GLY A 197 9.10 18.38 -14.85
C GLY A 197 8.23 19.45 -14.18
N LEU A 198 7.38 19.08 -13.23
CA LEU A 198 6.43 19.98 -12.55
C LEU A 198 7.10 20.88 -11.51
N ILE A 199 8.18 20.43 -10.87
CA ILE A 199 8.93 21.23 -9.91
C ILE A 199 9.71 22.34 -10.63
N TYR A 200 10.47 22.00 -11.67
CA TYR A 200 11.36 22.94 -12.37
C TYR A 200 10.76 23.55 -13.64
N GLY A 201 9.53 23.20 -14.02
CA GLY A 201 8.88 23.72 -15.23
C GLY A 201 9.53 23.28 -16.55
N HIS A 202 10.14 22.10 -16.58
CA HIS A 202 10.74 21.53 -17.79
C HIS A 202 9.68 20.78 -18.62
N PHE A 203 9.96 20.51 -19.91
CA PHE A 203 9.04 19.83 -20.85
C PHE A 203 7.76 20.60 -21.21
N GLY A 204 7.75 21.93 -21.09
CA GLY A 204 6.57 22.76 -21.38
C GLY A 204 5.52 22.77 -20.26
N LEU A 205 5.87 22.23 -19.09
CA LEU A 205 5.05 22.25 -17.88
C LEU A 205 5.29 23.54 -17.08
N PRO A 206 4.29 24.03 -16.33
CA PRO A 206 4.48 25.17 -15.44
C PRO A 206 5.40 24.83 -14.26
N ALA A 207 6.25 25.77 -13.86
CA ALA A 207 7.07 25.64 -12.65
C ALA A 207 6.19 25.83 -11.40
N LEU A 208 5.69 24.72 -10.85
CA LEU A 208 4.78 24.71 -9.69
C LEU A 208 5.52 24.55 -8.35
N GLY A 209 6.85 24.34 -8.38
CA GLY A 209 7.68 24.17 -7.18
C GLY A 209 7.13 23.04 -6.29
N VAL A 210 6.91 23.35 -5.01
CA VAL A 210 6.41 22.40 -4.00
C VAL A 210 5.06 21.79 -4.38
N LYS A 211 4.16 22.55 -5.01
CA LYS A 211 2.87 22.01 -5.49
C LYS A 211 3.06 20.97 -6.58
N GLY A 212 4.07 21.17 -7.43
CA GLY A 212 4.42 20.25 -8.52
C GLY A 212 4.76 18.85 -8.02
N ALA A 213 5.47 18.75 -6.90
CA ALA A 213 5.76 17.48 -6.25
C ALA A 213 4.46 16.75 -5.83
N GLY A 214 3.54 17.45 -5.16
CA GLY A 214 2.27 16.87 -4.71
C GLY A 214 1.35 16.43 -5.86
N TYR A 215 1.26 17.23 -6.93
CA TYR A 215 0.48 16.87 -8.12
C TYR A 215 1.11 15.71 -8.90
N GLY A 216 2.43 15.68 -9.03
CA GLY A 216 3.16 14.60 -9.70
C GLY A 216 2.84 13.24 -9.08
N THR A 217 2.96 13.13 -7.75
CA THR A 217 2.63 11.91 -7.01
C THR A 217 1.16 11.55 -7.18
N SER A 218 0.26 12.53 -7.08
CA SER A 218 -1.17 12.29 -7.22
C SER A 218 -1.52 11.70 -8.59
N ILE A 219 -0.96 12.25 -9.67
CA ILE A 219 -1.15 11.77 -11.04
C ILE A 219 -0.67 10.32 -11.19
N VAL A 220 0.53 10.02 -10.68
CA VAL A 220 1.09 8.66 -10.73
C VAL A 220 0.22 7.66 -9.99
N GLU A 221 -0.28 8.01 -8.81
CA GLU A 221 -1.14 7.12 -8.03
C GLU A 221 -2.48 6.87 -8.73
N PHE A 222 -3.05 7.87 -9.41
CA PHE A 222 -4.21 7.65 -10.28
C PHE A 222 -3.88 6.69 -11.41
N LEU A 223 -2.71 6.79 -12.04
CA LEU A 223 -2.27 5.86 -13.08
C LEU A 223 -2.10 4.44 -12.54
N GLN A 224 -1.47 4.28 -11.37
CA GLN A 224 -1.27 2.98 -10.72
C GLN A 224 -2.61 2.35 -10.29
N LEU A 225 -3.50 3.15 -9.69
CA LEU A 225 -4.87 2.72 -9.35
C LEU A 225 -5.61 2.27 -10.60
N SER A 226 -5.54 3.04 -11.68
CA SER A 226 -6.19 2.69 -12.95
C SER A 226 -5.63 1.40 -13.52
N ALA A 227 -4.31 1.22 -13.50
CA ALA A 227 -3.65 0.01 -13.99
C ALA A 227 -4.10 -1.24 -13.22
N LEU A 228 -4.03 -1.22 -11.88
CA LEU A 228 -4.48 -2.34 -11.06
C LEU A 228 -6.00 -2.54 -11.12
N GLY A 229 -6.78 -1.46 -11.24
CA GLY A 229 -8.23 -1.49 -11.39
C GLY A 229 -8.67 -2.15 -12.69
N VAL A 230 -8.00 -1.86 -13.81
CA VAL A 230 -8.23 -2.53 -15.10
C VAL A 230 -7.90 -4.01 -15.00
N LEU A 231 -6.80 -4.38 -14.33
CA LEU A 231 -6.47 -5.78 -14.13
C LEU A 231 -7.49 -6.50 -13.25
N LEU A 232 -7.99 -5.86 -12.18
CA LEU A 232 -9.07 -6.41 -11.35
C LEU A 232 -10.35 -6.62 -12.16
N TRP A 233 -10.71 -5.65 -13.01
CA TRP A 233 -11.88 -5.74 -13.87
C TRP A 233 -11.78 -6.89 -14.89
N ARG A 234 -10.59 -7.08 -15.48
CA ARG A 234 -10.31 -8.23 -16.37
C ARG A 234 -10.45 -9.55 -15.62
N SER A 235 -9.86 -9.68 -14.43
CA SER A 235 -9.99 -10.89 -13.60
C SER A 235 -11.46 -11.16 -13.22
N SER A 236 -12.23 -10.11 -12.88
CA SER A 236 -13.65 -10.23 -12.58
C SER A 236 -14.45 -10.76 -13.77
N ARG A 237 -14.19 -10.26 -14.99
CA ARG A 237 -14.84 -10.75 -16.21
C ARG A 237 -14.51 -12.21 -16.52
N GLN A 238 -13.27 -12.64 -16.28
CA GLN A 238 -12.87 -14.03 -16.52
C GLN A 238 -13.54 -15.00 -15.54
N GLN A 239 -13.60 -14.62 -14.25
CA GLN A 239 -14.23 -15.45 -13.22
C GLN A 239 -15.76 -15.52 -13.36
N LYS A 240 -16.42 -14.46 -13.87
CA LYS A 240 -17.86 -14.49 -14.21
C LYS A 240 -18.23 -15.46 -15.34
N LYS A 241 -17.25 -15.90 -16.14
CA LYS A 241 -17.45 -16.90 -17.21
C LYS A 241 -17.24 -18.34 -16.72
N ALA A 242 -16.71 -18.54 -15.51
CA ALA A 242 -16.60 -19.88 -14.91
C ALA A 242 -17.98 -20.35 -14.43
N PRO A 243 -18.27 -21.68 -14.43
CA PRO A 243 -19.60 -22.20 -14.13
C PRO A 243 -20.11 -21.66 -12.79
N ALA A 244 -21.27 -21.01 -12.85
CA ALA A 244 -21.94 -20.38 -11.72
C ALA A 244 -22.40 -21.44 -10.71
N ALA A 245 -21.62 -21.66 -9.65
CA ALA A 245 -22.03 -22.53 -8.54
C ALA A 245 -21.89 -21.88 -7.15
N MET A 246 -21.38 -20.64 -7.06
CA MET A 246 -21.19 -19.97 -5.78
C MET A 246 -22.17 -18.80 -5.61
N PRO A 247 -22.91 -18.73 -4.49
CA PRO A 247 -23.76 -17.59 -4.19
C PRO A 247 -22.91 -16.31 -4.14
N GLU A 248 -23.45 -15.20 -4.65
CA GLU A 248 -22.72 -13.93 -4.63
C GLU A 248 -22.53 -13.44 -3.19
N LEU A 249 -21.31 -12.99 -2.87
CA LEU A 249 -21.06 -12.31 -1.60
C LEU A 249 -21.77 -10.96 -1.60
N HIS A 250 -22.72 -10.79 -0.68
CA HIS A 250 -23.44 -9.54 -0.50
C HIS A 250 -22.48 -8.43 -0.06
N TRP A 251 -22.57 -7.26 -0.68
CA TRP A 251 -21.69 -6.12 -0.41
C TRP A 251 -21.67 -5.69 1.06
N ARG A 252 -22.81 -5.79 1.76
CA ARG A 252 -22.91 -5.48 3.19
C ARG A 252 -22.11 -6.44 4.06
N LEU A 253 -22.12 -7.73 3.71
CA LEU A 253 -21.37 -8.75 4.44
C LEU A 253 -19.87 -8.57 4.20
N ALA A 254 -19.48 -8.36 2.94
CA ALA A 254 -18.09 -8.07 2.58
C ALA A 254 -17.56 -6.83 3.34
N LEU A 255 -18.36 -5.74 3.37
CA LEU A 255 -18.00 -4.54 4.10
C LEU A 255 -17.88 -4.78 5.61
N ARG A 256 -18.81 -5.52 6.21
CA ARG A 256 -18.78 -5.87 7.64
C ARG A 256 -17.55 -6.68 7.99
N GLU A 257 -17.21 -7.68 7.18
CA GLU A 257 -16.03 -8.53 7.42
C GLU A 257 -14.72 -7.73 7.27
N LEU A 258 -14.64 -6.87 6.25
CA LEU A 258 -13.51 -5.95 6.07
C LEU A 258 -13.36 -5.01 7.27
N LEU A 259 -14.45 -4.41 7.75
CA LEU A 259 -14.41 -3.54 8.92
C LEU A 259 -14.08 -4.33 10.19
N MET A 260 -14.61 -5.52 10.38
CA MET A 260 -14.37 -6.33 11.58
C MET A 260 -12.88 -6.73 11.72
N VAL A 261 -12.19 -6.97 10.61
CA VAL A 261 -10.76 -7.30 10.61
C VAL A 261 -9.88 -6.04 10.52
N GLY A 262 -10.29 -5.07 9.70
CA GLY A 262 -9.52 -3.87 9.41
C GLY A 262 -9.58 -2.83 10.52
N MET A 263 -10.70 -2.66 11.22
CA MET A 263 -10.85 -1.64 12.27
C MET A 263 -9.92 -1.87 13.47
N PRO A 264 -9.79 -3.10 14.02
CA PRO A 264 -8.82 -3.37 15.08
C PRO A 264 -7.38 -3.11 14.64
N THR A 265 -7.07 -3.47 13.39
CA THR A 265 -5.73 -3.29 12.81
C THR A 265 -5.42 -1.80 12.59
N ALA A 266 -6.40 -1.02 12.12
CA ALA A 266 -6.29 0.43 11.99
C ALA A 266 -6.10 1.12 13.34
N LEU A 267 -6.83 0.70 14.38
CA LEU A 267 -6.66 1.21 15.74
C LEU A 267 -5.26 0.92 16.28
N HIS A 268 -4.76 -0.30 16.08
CA HIS A 268 -3.41 -0.67 16.50
C HIS A 268 -2.34 0.21 15.84
N PHE A 269 -2.37 0.33 14.51
CA PHE A 269 -1.45 1.18 13.75
C PHE A 269 -1.59 2.68 14.09
N GLY A 270 -2.82 3.14 14.31
CA GLY A 270 -3.10 4.51 14.74
C GLY A 270 -2.52 4.81 16.11
N PHE A 271 -2.67 3.90 17.08
CA PHE A 271 -2.08 4.05 18.41
C PHE A 271 -0.56 3.99 18.37
N GLU A 272 0.02 3.07 17.61
CA GLU A 272 1.48 2.98 17.43
C GLU A 272 2.06 4.28 16.86
N THR A 273 1.44 4.81 15.82
CA THR A 273 1.91 6.06 15.18
C THR A 273 1.70 7.26 16.11
N THR A 274 0.58 7.35 16.81
CA THR A 274 0.31 8.44 17.76
C THR A 274 1.28 8.39 18.94
N ALA A 275 1.59 7.19 19.44
CA ALA A 275 2.59 7.00 20.49
C ALA A 275 3.98 7.44 20.03
N PHE A 276 4.37 7.11 18.80
CA PHE A 276 5.64 7.54 18.23
C PHE A 276 5.73 9.07 18.08
N VAL A 277 4.66 9.70 17.57
CA VAL A 277 4.60 11.17 17.45
C VAL A 277 4.63 11.84 18.83
N ALA A 278 3.88 11.34 19.81
CA ALA A 278 3.89 11.85 21.17
C ALA A 278 5.26 11.71 21.84
N PHE A 279 5.92 10.56 21.67
CA PHE A 279 7.27 10.31 22.16
C PHE A 279 8.28 11.28 21.54
N THR A 280 8.21 11.48 20.22
CA THR A 280 9.09 12.42 19.51
C THR A 280 8.86 13.86 20.00
N ALA A 281 7.60 14.26 20.20
CA ALA A 281 7.27 15.59 20.70
C ALA A 281 7.77 15.83 22.14
N ILE A 282 7.85 14.79 22.98
CA ILE A 282 8.41 14.87 24.33
C ILE A 282 9.94 14.99 24.30
N LEU A 283 10.60 14.31 23.37
CA LEU A 283 12.06 14.28 23.27
C LEU A 283 12.65 15.56 22.65
N GLY A 284 11.92 16.24 21.74
CA GLY A 284 12.38 17.46 21.09
C GLY A 284 13.41 17.20 20.01
#